data_AF-E4Y7Z3-F1
#
_entry.id   AF-E4Y7Z3-F1
#
_cell.length_a   1.000
_cell.length_b   1.000
_cell.length_c   1.000
_cell.angle_alpha   90.00
_cell.angle_beta   90.00
_cell.angle_gamma   90.00
#
_symmetry.space_group_name_H-M   'P 1'
#
loop_
_entity.id
_entity.type
_entity.pdbx_description
1 polymer ?
#
loop_
_entity_poly.entity_id
_entity_poly.type
_entity_poly.pdbx_seq_one_letter_code
_entity_poly.pdbx_strand_id
1 'polypeptide(L)'
;MQDIHPDTKAHVESPNPPPPEPSTLKPETSKPIDDVKITITDKPASAKENRIADNSQIKNIEMSDPQLPDQPVLLQVEQDSEMIDVQSYDSQTFSVSKDFWTHASKNTKSIFAKLPVQYDKNFENPCFWQKFEGDISADPYLNSPYAPVPGEERQYDPWGHNNYYRKARAEFIGRLNKNETGTYRFRCLPYFYLISTPKSGTTTLWNQMVKHKDVDLRIGIKENAWWNFMRRGLRGDHHWVYHLVNPPKDYLPNDSLLETLDQFMDLFDNEGANFRRTFEENGGNFVSTITALAPINLLTAPIDFWEELHPELVKAGFKSPPLYLHPAYIIQKVQPEAKLVALVRDPTERLYSDWQFFNKKSDKKEFHELVKHAVAQFQNCLDEVS
;
A
#
# COMPACT_ATOMS: atom_id res chain seq x y z
N MET A 1 16.15 -57.33 -22.13
CA MET A 1 14.85 -58.04 -22.18
C MET A 1 14.33 -58.18 -20.76
N GLN A 2 13.40 -57.35 -20.34
CA GLN A 2 12.17 -57.73 -19.62
C GLN A 2 11.35 -56.48 -19.37
N ASP A 3 10.05 -56.68 -19.44
CA ASP A 3 9.04 -55.76 -19.94
C ASP A 3 8.49 -54.77 -18.92
N ILE A 4 7.95 -53.68 -19.48
CA ILE A 4 7.26 -52.57 -18.86
C ILE A 4 5.75 -52.80 -19.01
N HIS A 5 4.96 -52.67 -17.93
CA HIS A 5 3.72 -51.87 -17.87
C HIS A 5 3.10 -51.87 -16.43
N PRO A 6 2.15 -50.96 -16.11
CA PRO A 6 2.14 -50.20 -14.86
C PRO A 6 0.94 -50.56 -13.97
N ASP A 7 0.98 -50.19 -12.68
CA ASP A 7 -0.18 -50.35 -11.82
C ASP A 7 -0.54 -49.05 -11.09
N THR A 8 -1.66 -48.50 -11.51
CA THR A 8 -2.45 -47.41 -10.93
C THR A 8 -2.95 -47.78 -9.54
N LYS A 9 -2.65 -46.96 -8.52
CA LYS A 9 -3.47 -46.90 -7.30
C LYS A 9 -3.81 -45.46 -6.93
N ALA A 10 -5.12 -45.20 -6.97
CA ALA A 10 -5.77 -44.01 -6.45
C ALA A 10 -5.51 -43.87 -4.94
N HIS A 11 -5.22 -42.64 -4.49
CA HIS A 11 -5.30 -42.27 -3.08
C HIS A 11 -6.68 -41.71 -2.79
N VAL A 12 -7.35 -42.36 -1.85
CA VAL A 12 -8.61 -41.94 -1.23
C VAL A 12 -8.26 -40.87 -0.19
N GLU A 13 -8.82 -39.67 -0.34
CA GLU A 13 -8.75 -38.61 0.68
C GLU A 13 -9.57 -39.02 1.91
N SER A 14 -8.96 -38.96 3.09
CA SER A 14 -9.67 -38.97 4.38
C SER A 14 -10.19 -37.56 4.70
N PRO A 15 -11.39 -37.42 5.30
CA PRO A 15 -11.95 -36.11 5.63
C PRO A 15 -11.16 -35.41 6.75
N ASN A 16 -10.94 -34.10 6.58
CA ASN A 16 -10.28 -33.24 7.58
C ASN A 16 -11.06 -33.20 8.91
N PRO A 17 -10.37 -33.12 10.06
CA PRO A 17 -11.02 -32.92 11.35
C PRO A 17 -11.60 -31.49 11.50
N PRO A 18 -12.64 -31.30 12.33
CA PRO A 18 -13.26 -30.00 12.53
C PRO A 18 -12.33 -29.03 13.29
N PRO A 19 -12.49 -27.70 13.08
CA PRO A 19 -11.65 -26.69 13.71
C PRO A 19 -11.85 -26.61 15.24
N PRO A 20 -10.81 -26.24 16.02
CA PRO A 20 -10.91 -26.08 17.47
C PRO A 20 -11.75 -24.86 17.86
N GLU A 21 -12.47 -24.98 18.98
CA GLU A 21 -13.33 -23.91 19.53
C GLU A 21 -12.54 -22.67 19.97
N PRO A 22 -13.13 -21.46 19.89
CA PRO A 22 -12.44 -20.21 20.22
C PRO A 22 -12.07 -20.10 21.71
N SER A 23 -10.82 -19.77 21.97
CA SER A 23 -10.27 -19.44 23.29
C SER A 23 -10.96 -18.23 23.92
N THR A 24 -11.44 -18.39 25.16
CA THR A 24 -12.11 -17.37 25.97
C THR A 24 -11.09 -16.58 26.80
N LEU A 25 -10.28 -15.73 26.16
CA LEU A 25 -9.48 -14.74 26.88
C LEU A 25 -10.06 -13.34 26.68
N LYS A 26 -10.58 -12.77 27.77
CA LYS A 26 -11.13 -11.40 27.84
C LYS A 26 -9.99 -10.38 27.68
N PRO A 27 -10.16 -9.29 26.88
CA PRO A 27 -9.18 -8.22 26.80
C PRO A 27 -9.17 -7.37 28.08
N GLU A 28 -7.98 -7.09 28.62
CA GLU A 28 -7.76 -6.09 29.66
C GLU A 28 -7.95 -4.68 29.08
N THR A 29 -8.63 -3.82 29.84
CA THR A 29 -8.95 -2.44 29.46
C THR A 29 -7.72 -1.54 29.56
N SER A 30 -7.20 -1.08 28.42
CA SER A 30 -6.20 -0.01 28.36
C SER A 30 -6.87 1.38 28.38
N LYS A 31 -6.27 2.30 29.13
CA LYS A 31 -6.77 3.67 29.34
C LYS A 31 -6.62 4.54 28.08
N PRO A 32 -7.50 5.54 27.87
CA PRO A 32 -7.39 6.46 26.74
C PRO A 32 -6.14 7.35 26.83
N ILE A 33 -5.55 7.63 25.68
CA ILE A 33 -4.45 8.59 25.49
C ILE A 33 -5.10 9.94 25.18
N ASP A 34 -4.85 10.94 26.03
CA ASP A 34 -5.40 12.29 25.95
C ASP A 34 -4.93 13.10 24.71
N ASP A 35 -5.75 14.08 24.37
CA ASP A 35 -5.74 14.91 23.17
C ASP A 35 -4.42 15.64 22.85
N VAL A 36 -4.01 15.57 21.58
CA VAL A 36 -2.93 16.37 21.01
C VAL A 36 -3.41 17.82 20.85
N LYS A 37 -2.69 18.77 21.45
CA LYS A 37 -2.95 20.22 21.33
C LYS A 37 -2.72 20.70 19.89
N ILE A 38 -3.77 21.22 19.26
CA ILE A 38 -3.74 21.91 17.96
C ILE A 38 -3.33 23.36 18.20
N THR A 39 -2.32 23.87 17.48
CA THR A 39 -2.03 25.32 17.42
C THR A 39 -2.31 25.78 15.99
N ILE A 40 -3.34 26.59 15.79
CA ILE A 40 -3.69 27.19 14.50
C ILE A 40 -3.00 28.55 14.42
N THR A 41 -2.18 28.78 13.40
CA THR A 41 -1.63 30.11 13.09
C THR A 41 -2.18 30.59 11.76
N ASP A 42 -3.10 31.53 11.80
CA ASP A 42 -3.65 32.18 10.60
C ASP A 42 -2.58 33.04 9.93
N LYS A 43 -2.20 32.71 8.69
CA LYS A 43 -1.51 33.64 7.80
C LYS A 43 -2.19 33.64 6.43
N PRO A 44 -2.72 34.78 5.97
CA PRO A 44 -3.26 34.89 4.62
C PRO A 44 -2.11 34.94 3.59
N ALA A 45 -2.15 34.07 2.59
CA ALA A 45 -1.26 34.14 1.43
C ALA A 45 -1.82 35.13 0.40
N SER A 46 -1.03 36.14 0.04
CA SER A 46 -1.36 37.09 -1.02
C SER A 46 -1.04 36.50 -2.41
N ALA A 47 -2.06 36.27 -3.23
CA ALA A 47 -1.89 35.97 -4.65
C ALA A 47 -1.66 37.27 -5.44
N LYS A 48 -0.61 37.32 -6.27
CA LYS A 48 -0.44 38.35 -7.31
C LYS A 48 -0.78 37.72 -8.65
N GLU A 49 -1.86 38.20 -9.27
CA GLU A 49 -2.20 37.96 -10.68
C GLU A 49 -1.16 38.62 -11.59
N ASN A 50 -0.81 37.97 -12.70
CA ASN A 50 -0.29 38.64 -13.88
C ASN A 50 -0.99 38.11 -15.14
N ARG A 51 -1.35 39.07 -15.99
CA ARG A 51 -2.28 38.97 -17.12
C ARG A 51 -1.70 38.30 -18.37
N ILE A 52 -2.65 37.81 -19.16
CA ILE A 52 -2.63 37.23 -20.51
C ILE A 52 -1.96 38.14 -21.56
N ALA A 53 -1.28 37.51 -22.53
CA ALA A 53 -1.15 38.00 -23.91
C ALA A 53 -1.31 36.83 -24.91
N ASP A 54 -2.03 37.13 -25.99
CA ASP A 54 -2.64 36.22 -26.97
C ASP A 54 -1.89 36.22 -28.33
N ASN A 55 -2.29 35.26 -29.19
CA ASN A 55 -2.08 35.07 -30.63
C ASN A 55 -0.90 34.20 -31.13
N SER A 56 -1.20 33.04 -31.72
CA SER A 56 -1.60 32.98 -33.15
C SER A 56 -1.76 31.54 -33.71
N GLN A 57 -2.93 31.33 -34.32
CA GLN A 57 -3.29 30.52 -35.50
C GLN A 57 -2.55 29.22 -35.87
N ILE A 58 -3.32 28.11 -35.95
CA ILE A 58 -3.37 27.21 -37.11
C ILE A 58 -4.82 26.71 -37.31
N LYS A 59 -5.40 26.98 -38.48
CA LYS A 59 -6.64 26.36 -38.99
C LYS A 59 -6.33 24.97 -39.54
N ASN A 60 -7.20 23.98 -39.33
CA ASN A 60 -7.56 22.98 -40.35
C ASN A 60 -8.82 22.16 -40.00
N ILE A 61 -9.83 22.32 -40.87
CA ILE A 61 -10.75 21.33 -41.44
C ILE A 61 -11.69 20.55 -40.48
N GLU A 62 -12.95 20.98 -40.49
CA GLU A 62 -14.11 20.32 -39.88
C GLU A 62 -14.50 19.03 -40.64
N MET A 63 -14.63 17.94 -39.89
CA MET A 63 -15.56 16.85 -40.19
C MET A 63 -16.49 16.71 -38.98
N SER A 64 -17.80 16.80 -39.24
CA SER A 64 -18.86 16.77 -38.25
C SER A 64 -18.98 15.39 -37.59
N ASP A 65 -18.61 15.31 -36.31
CA ASP A 65 -18.89 14.17 -35.42
C ASP A 65 -20.16 14.50 -34.59
N PRO A 66 -21.07 13.55 -34.33
CA PRO A 66 -22.27 13.79 -33.53
C PRO A 66 -21.86 14.25 -32.13
N GLN A 67 -22.51 15.32 -31.65
CA GLN A 67 -22.32 15.89 -30.32
C GLN A 67 -22.24 14.79 -29.25
N LEU A 68 -21.02 14.57 -28.74
CA LEU A 68 -20.80 13.94 -27.45
C LEU A 68 -21.58 14.78 -26.41
N PRO A 69 -22.37 14.16 -25.52
CA PRO A 69 -23.03 14.88 -24.45
C PRO A 69 -21.99 15.64 -23.61
N ASP A 70 -22.40 16.81 -23.14
CA ASP A 70 -21.62 17.77 -22.36
C ASP A 70 -20.59 17.10 -21.46
N GLN A 71 -19.37 17.63 -21.49
CA GLN A 71 -18.21 17.09 -20.79
C GLN A 71 -18.59 16.46 -19.45
N PRO A 72 -18.21 15.20 -19.17
CA PRO A 72 -18.32 14.69 -17.82
C PRO A 72 -17.56 15.68 -16.96
N VAL A 73 -18.22 16.21 -15.92
CA VAL A 73 -17.59 17.05 -14.91
C VAL A 73 -16.35 16.28 -14.45
N LEU A 74 -15.21 16.63 -15.02
CA LEU A 74 -13.92 16.11 -14.59
C LEU A 74 -13.88 16.49 -13.13
N LEU A 75 -13.84 15.49 -12.25
CA LEU A 75 -13.65 15.63 -10.82
C LEU A 75 -12.62 16.72 -10.60
N GLN A 76 -13.09 17.94 -10.29
CA GLN A 76 -12.22 19.06 -10.05
C GLN A 76 -11.53 18.76 -8.73
N VAL A 77 -10.32 18.25 -8.89
CA VAL A 77 -9.31 18.07 -7.86
C VAL A 77 -8.85 19.47 -7.47
N GLU A 78 -9.68 20.21 -6.74
CA GLU A 78 -9.34 21.46 -6.06
C GLU A 78 -10.65 21.98 -5.45
N GLN A 79 -11.14 21.28 -4.41
CA GLN A 79 -11.84 22.05 -3.39
C GLN A 79 -10.74 22.73 -2.58
N ASP A 80 -10.73 24.06 -2.62
CA ASP A 80 -9.93 24.98 -1.82
C ASP A 80 -10.03 24.65 -0.33
N SER A 81 -9.42 23.55 0.08
CA SER A 81 -9.37 23.15 1.46
C SER A 81 -8.24 23.93 2.10
N GLU A 82 -8.57 24.68 3.13
CA GLU A 82 -7.61 25.34 4.00
C GLU A 82 -6.48 24.37 4.35
N MET A 83 -5.23 24.77 4.13
CA MET A 83 -4.07 23.97 4.52
C MET A 83 -3.79 24.21 6.00
N ILE A 84 -3.57 23.13 6.74
CA ILE A 84 -3.18 23.17 8.15
C ILE A 84 -1.81 22.54 8.34
N ASP A 85 -1.12 22.99 9.38
CA ASP A 85 0.17 22.45 9.79
C ASP A 85 -0.01 21.39 10.87
N VAL A 86 0.59 20.23 10.64
CA VAL A 86 0.57 19.07 11.53
C VAL A 86 1.98 18.78 12.01
N GLN A 87 2.20 18.84 13.32
CA GLN A 87 3.51 18.65 13.91
C GLN A 87 3.98 17.18 13.85
N SER A 88 5.24 16.98 13.45
CA SER A 88 6.00 15.74 13.52
C SER A 88 6.76 15.61 14.85
N TYR A 89 7.28 14.42 15.16
CA TYR A 89 8.09 14.17 16.36
C TYR A 89 9.37 15.02 16.43
N ASP A 90 9.87 15.50 15.29
CA ASP A 90 11.06 16.34 15.17
C ASP A 90 10.76 17.85 15.31
N SER A 91 9.52 18.19 15.73
CA SER A 91 9.01 19.56 15.85
C SER A 91 8.90 20.35 14.54
N GLN A 92 9.11 19.71 13.38
CA GLN A 92 8.74 20.27 12.09
C GLN A 92 7.27 20.01 11.78
N THR A 93 6.73 20.62 10.73
CA THR A 93 5.32 20.48 10.36
C THR A 93 5.14 19.94 8.94
N PHE A 94 4.14 19.09 8.77
CA PHE A 94 3.59 18.71 7.48
C PHE A 94 2.42 19.63 7.14
N SER A 95 2.32 20.07 5.88
CA SER A 95 1.18 20.85 5.41
C SER A 95 0.16 19.94 4.69
N VAL A 96 -1.02 19.76 5.30
CA VAL A 96 -2.10 18.90 4.79
C VAL A 96 -3.41 19.67 4.69
N SER A 97 -4.36 19.21 3.88
CA SER A 97 -5.67 19.85 3.82
C SER A 97 -6.47 19.61 5.10
N LYS A 98 -7.26 20.59 5.51
CA LYS A 98 -8.17 20.50 6.66
C LYS A 98 -9.20 19.39 6.49
N ASP A 99 -9.69 19.18 5.28
CA ASP A 99 -10.65 18.10 4.99
C ASP A 99 -9.99 16.73 5.12
N PHE A 100 -8.75 16.57 4.64
CA PHE A 100 -7.99 15.35 4.89
C PHE A 100 -7.86 15.12 6.38
N TRP A 101 -7.42 16.12 7.14
CA TRP A 101 -7.21 15.95 8.57
C TRP A 101 -8.52 15.67 9.31
N THR A 102 -9.63 16.23 8.86
CA THR A 102 -10.94 15.99 9.47
C THR A 102 -11.39 14.53 9.29
N HIS A 103 -11.22 13.97 8.09
CA HIS A 103 -11.75 12.65 7.71
C HIS A 103 -10.72 11.50 7.82
N ALA A 104 -9.43 11.82 7.99
CA ALA A 104 -8.37 10.84 8.16
C ALA A 104 -8.56 10.06 9.47
N SER A 105 -8.41 8.73 9.40
CA SER A 105 -8.49 7.86 10.58
C SER A 105 -7.34 8.13 11.56
N LYS A 106 -7.51 7.72 12.83
CA LYS A 106 -6.46 7.82 13.86
C LYS A 106 -5.13 7.19 13.41
N ASN A 107 -5.17 6.01 12.80
CA ASN A 107 -3.98 5.34 12.28
C ASN A 107 -3.32 6.14 11.13
N THR A 108 -4.13 6.74 10.25
CA THR A 108 -3.62 7.63 9.18
C THR A 108 -2.90 8.85 9.76
N LYS A 109 -3.52 9.52 10.73
CA LYS A 109 -2.91 10.67 11.43
C LYS A 109 -1.62 10.29 12.14
N SER A 110 -1.55 9.08 12.69
CA SER A 110 -0.36 8.58 13.39
C SER A 110 0.90 8.48 12.50
N ILE A 111 0.74 8.42 11.18
CA ILE A 111 1.87 8.42 10.22
C ILE A 111 2.66 9.73 10.36
N PHE A 112 1.97 10.87 10.42
CA PHE A 112 2.57 12.20 10.54
C PHE A 112 3.27 12.40 11.89
N ALA A 113 2.81 11.73 12.94
CA ALA A 113 3.46 11.77 14.25
C ALA A 113 4.75 10.93 14.31
N LYS A 114 4.95 9.98 13.38
CA LYS A 114 6.06 9.01 13.43
C LYS A 114 7.12 9.23 12.35
N LEU A 115 6.77 9.88 11.24
CA LEU A 115 7.71 10.20 10.16
C LEU A 115 8.27 11.61 10.32
N PRO A 116 9.56 11.83 10.03
CA PRO A 116 10.14 13.16 10.03
C PRO A 116 9.69 13.92 8.79
N VAL A 117 9.79 15.25 8.84
CA VAL A 117 9.53 16.09 7.64
C VAL A 117 10.68 16.00 6.65
N GLN A 118 11.90 15.76 7.12
CA GLN A 118 13.09 15.61 6.30
C GLN A 118 13.80 14.28 6.59
N TYR A 119 14.21 13.59 5.53
CA TYR A 119 14.96 12.34 5.61
C TYR A 119 16.47 12.57 5.52
N ASP A 120 17.24 11.59 5.97
CA ASP A 120 18.70 11.61 5.92
C ASP A 120 19.20 11.63 4.46
N LYS A 121 19.99 12.64 4.10
CA LYS A 121 20.48 12.88 2.75
C LYS A 121 21.64 11.95 2.34
N ASN A 122 22.17 11.15 3.26
CA ASN A 122 23.23 10.19 2.97
C ASN A 122 22.71 8.91 2.31
N PHE A 123 21.39 8.76 2.16
CA PHE A 123 20.76 7.57 1.61
C PHE A 123 19.81 7.99 0.48
N GLU A 124 19.83 7.24 -0.63
CA GLU A 124 18.85 7.43 -1.71
C GLU A 124 17.44 7.09 -1.24
N ASN A 125 17.32 6.07 -0.36
CA ASN A 125 16.07 5.76 0.34
C ASN A 125 15.72 6.82 1.41
N PRO A 126 14.42 7.14 1.60
CA PRO A 126 13.99 7.98 2.72
C PRO A 126 14.21 7.26 4.05
N CYS A 127 15.34 7.52 4.70
CA CYS A 127 15.75 6.89 5.94
C CYS A 127 15.87 7.90 7.09
N PHE A 128 15.68 7.44 8.32
CA PHE A 128 15.73 8.28 9.52
C PHE A 128 15.95 7.47 10.80
N TRP A 129 16.33 8.16 11.88
CA TRP A 129 16.38 7.59 13.22
C TRP A 129 15.05 7.80 13.93
N GLN A 130 14.39 6.69 14.25
CA GLN A 130 13.17 6.67 15.05
C GLN A 130 13.51 6.31 16.49
N LYS A 131 12.94 7.03 17.46
CA LYS A 131 13.06 6.65 18.88
C LYS A 131 12.40 5.29 19.10
N PHE A 132 13.11 4.37 19.73
CA PHE A 132 12.60 3.04 20.09
C PHE A 132 12.10 3.07 21.52
N GLU A 133 10.80 2.80 21.70
CA GLU A 133 10.11 2.86 22.99
C GLU A 133 9.66 1.46 23.48
N GLY A 134 10.03 0.40 22.77
CA GLY A 134 9.68 -0.98 23.11
C GLY A 134 10.59 -1.60 24.17
N ASP A 135 10.16 -2.74 24.70
CA ASP A 135 11.00 -3.58 25.55
C ASP A 135 12.08 -4.26 24.69
N ILE A 136 13.34 -3.89 24.94
CA ILE A 136 14.53 -4.42 24.25
C ILE A 136 14.67 -5.94 24.46
N SER A 137 14.12 -6.49 25.56
CA SER A 137 14.16 -7.92 25.85
C SER A 137 13.05 -8.73 25.18
N ALA A 138 12.01 -8.07 24.67
CA ALA A 138 10.91 -8.70 23.94
C ALA A 138 11.26 -8.89 22.45
N ASP A 139 10.53 -9.79 21.77
CA ASP A 139 10.64 -9.91 20.31
C ASP A 139 10.11 -8.61 19.65
N PRO A 140 10.97 -7.83 18.96
CA PRO A 140 10.58 -6.55 18.36
C PRO A 140 9.57 -6.71 17.21
N TYR A 141 9.39 -7.93 16.70
CA TYR A 141 8.45 -8.25 15.64
C TYR A 141 7.24 -9.07 16.12
N LEU A 142 7.06 -9.25 17.44
CA LEU A 142 6.02 -10.11 18.00
C LEU A 142 4.62 -9.80 17.45
N ASN A 143 4.33 -8.50 17.27
CA ASN A 143 3.04 -8.04 16.80
C ASN A 143 2.99 -7.82 15.28
N SER A 144 4.07 -8.08 14.54
CA SER A 144 4.10 -7.84 13.10
C SER A 144 3.31 -8.91 12.34
N PRO A 145 2.27 -8.57 11.56
CA PRO A 145 1.48 -9.56 10.81
C PRO A 145 2.33 -10.28 9.73
N TYR A 146 3.45 -9.65 9.37
CA TYR A 146 4.41 -10.15 8.39
C TYR A 146 5.42 -11.14 8.99
N ALA A 147 5.65 -11.07 10.30
CA ALA A 147 6.64 -11.88 10.98
C ALA A 147 6.03 -13.22 11.42
N PRO A 148 6.68 -14.36 11.12
CA PRO A 148 6.34 -15.64 11.73
C PRO A 148 6.53 -15.55 13.25
N VAL A 149 5.60 -16.17 14.01
CA VAL A 149 5.71 -16.31 15.46
C VAL A 149 7.02 -17.05 15.79
N PRO A 150 7.79 -16.63 16.81
CA PRO A 150 8.98 -17.35 17.22
C PRO A 150 8.71 -18.84 17.48
N GLY A 151 9.43 -19.71 16.79
CA GLY A 151 9.27 -21.17 16.89
C GLY A 151 8.24 -21.78 15.92
N GLU A 152 7.41 -20.97 15.26
CA GLU A 152 6.55 -21.43 14.17
C GLU A 152 7.24 -21.20 12.82
N GLU A 153 7.72 -22.28 12.20
CA GLU A 153 8.20 -22.21 10.81
C GLU A 153 7.01 -22.40 9.86
N ARG A 154 6.75 -21.42 9.00
CA ARG A 154 5.80 -21.60 7.90
C ARG A 154 6.35 -22.67 6.96
N GLN A 155 5.69 -23.83 6.88
CA GLN A 155 6.12 -24.97 6.05
C GLN A 155 6.23 -24.60 4.56
N TYR A 156 5.36 -23.69 4.08
CA TYR A 156 5.43 -23.11 2.74
C TYR A 156 5.58 -21.59 2.84
N ASP A 157 6.79 -21.11 2.57
CA ASP A 157 7.13 -19.69 2.61
C ASP A 157 7.89 -19.27 1.34
N PRO A 158 7.21 -19.19 0.18
CA PRO A 158 7.83 -18.82 -1.10
C PRO A 158 8.36 -17.38 -1.11
N TRP A 159 8.01 -16.59 -0.09
CA TRP A 159 8.33 -15.18 0.06
C TRP A 159 9.52 -14.94 1.01
N GLY A 160 10.00 -15.98 1.69
CA GLY A 160 11.21 -15.95 2.52
C GLY A 160 11.08 -15.19 3.86
N HIS A 161 9.86 -15.04 4.39
CA HIS A 161 9.60 -14.42 5.69
C HIS A 161 10.38 -15.07 6.85
N ASN A 162 10.43 -16.40 6.92
CA ASN A 162 11.11 -17.15 7.99
C ASN A 162 12.58 -16.71 8.12
N ASN A 163 13.33 -16.79 7.02
CA ASN A 163 14.75 -16.41 7.02
C ASN A 163 14.95 -14.91 7.24
N TYR A 164 14.07 -14.08 6.66
CA TYR A 164 14.13 -12.63 6.80
C TYR A 164 13.99 -12.21 8.28
N TYR A 165 12.94 -12.67 8.96
CA TYR A 165 12.70 -12.29 10.36
C TYR A 165 13.62 -13.02 11.33
N ARG A 166 14.15 -14.21 10.99
CA ARG A 166 15.22 -14.84 11.75
C ARG A 166 16.48 -13.94 11.78
N LYS A 167 16.92 -13.43 10.63
CA LYS A 167 18.02 -12.45 10.54
C LYS A 167 17.68 -11.15 11.28
N ALA A 168 16.48 -10.61 11.04
CA ALA A 168 16.06 -9.34 11.62
C ALA A 168 16.04 -9.38 13.16
N ARG A 169 15.59 -10.49 13.75
CA ARG A 169 15.62 -10.74 15.21
C ARG A 169 17.04 -10.89 15.74
N ALA A 170 17.85 -11.74 15.10
CA ALA A 170 19.20 -12.03 15.55
C ALA A 170 20.10 -10.78 15.61
N GLU A 171 19.90 -9.84 14.69
CA GLU A 171 20.72 -8.63 14.59
C GLU A 171 20.07 -7.40 15.27
N PHE A 172 18.84 -7.49 15.78
CA PHE A 172 18.06 -6.32 16.22
C PHE A 172 18.79 -5.45 17.23
N ILE A 173 19.29 -6.06 18.32
CA ILE A 173 19.98 -5.34 19.41
C ILE A 173 21.22 -4.61 18.90
N GLY A 174 21.98 -5.24 18.00
CA GLY A 174 23.19 -4.66 17.42
C GLY A 174 22.92 -3.50 16.47
N ARG A 175 21.68 -3.35 15.97
CA ARG A 175 21.27 -2.26 15.07
C ARG A 175 20.73 -1.04 15.82
N LEU A 176 20.54 -1.12 17.14
CA LEU A 176 20.06 0.00 17.94
C LEU A 176 21.20 0.98 18.22
N ASN A 177 20.92 2.27 18.01
CA ASN A 177 21.81 3.34 18.43
C ASN A 177 21.37 3.86 19.81
N LYS A 178 22.29 3.88 20.77
CA LYS A 178 22.04 4.40 22.11
C LYS A 178 22.84 5.68 22.32
N ASN A 179 22.17 6.74 22.75
CA ASN A 179 22.79 8.00 23.12
C ASN A 179 22.12 8.55 24.40
N GLU A 180 22.49 9.77 24.80
CA GLU A 180 21.97 10.41 26.01
C GLU A 180 20.45 10.66 25.99
N THR A 181 19.86 10.77 24.80
CA THR A 181 18.43 11.11 24.62
C THR A 181 17.54 9.88 24.46
N GLY A 182 18.11 8.68 24.31
CA GLY A 182 17.37 7.43 24.29
C GLY A 182 18.00 6.33 23.44
N THR A 183 17.17 5.34 23.11
CA THR A 183 17.49 4.27 22.17
C THR A 183 16.77 4.55 20.85
N TYR A 184 17.46 4.36 19.74
CA TYR A 184 16.97 4.69 18.40
C TYR A 184 17.16 3.51 17.45
N ARG A 185 16.21 3.34 16.55
CA ARG A 185 16.22 2.36 15.47
C ARG A 185 16.28 3.10 14.14
N PHE A 186 17.16 2.64 13.25
CA PHE A 186 17.23 3.17 11.88
C PHE A 186 16.07 2.58 11.07
N ARG A 187 15.21 3.42 10.51
CA ARG A 187 14.07 3.01 9.67
C ARG A 187 14.22 3.62 8.28
N CYS A 188 13.71 2.92 7.27
CA CYS A 188 13.67 3.40 5.90
C CYS A 188 12.30 3.12 5.27
N LEU A 189 11.91 4.00 4.36
CA LEU A 189 10.76 3.85 3.48
C LEU A 189 11.24 3.41 2.08
N PRO A 190 10.36 2.82 1.25
CA PRO A 190 10.73 2.47 -0.12
C PRO A 190 11.09 3.71 -0.93
N TYR A 191 12.06 3.57 -1.84
CA TYR A 191 12.47 4.65 -2.75
C TYR A 191 11.39 4.94 -3.80
N PHE A 192 10.73 3.89 -4.28
CA PHE A 192 9.63 4.00 -5.22
C PHE A 192 8.53 2.98 -4.95
N TYR A 193 7.36 3.26 -5.51
CA TYR A 193 6.16 2.44 -5.44
C TYR A 193 5.80 1.95 -6.84
N LEU A 194 5.80 0.64 -7.06
CA LEU A 194 5.29 0.01 -8.28
C LEU A 194 3.78 -0.16 -8.17
N ILE A 195 3.02 0.87 -8.55
CA ILE A 195 1.57 0.99 -8.28
C ILE A 195 0.68 0.28 -9.32
N SER A 196 1.26 -0.59 -10.12
CA SER A 196 0.66 -1.09 -11.36
C SER A 196 -0.60 -1.93 -11.15
N THR A 197 -1.40 -2.11 -12.21
CA THR A 197 -2.55 -3.01 -12.18
C THR A 197 -2.14 -4.48 -12.16
N PRO A 198 -2.95 -5.37 -11.54
CA PRO A 198 -2.78 -6.80 -11.68
C PRO A 198 -2.71 -7.22 -13.16
N LYS A 199 -1.89 -8.23 -13.45
CA LYS A 199 -1.68 -8.82 -14.79
C LYS A 199 -0.98 -7.94 -15.83
N SER A 200 -0.41 -6.81 -15.39
CA SER A 200 0.38 -5.93 -16.27
C SER A 200 1.85 -6.33 -16.42
N GLY A 201 2.28 -7.46 -15.82
CA GLY A 201 3.66 -7.96 -15.92
C GLY A 201 4.59 -7.53 -14.78
N THR A 202 4.04 -7.04 -13.67
CA THR A 202 4.80 -6.58 -12.49
C THR A 202 5.73 -7.65 -11.91
N THR A 203 5.31 -8.92 -11.87
CA THR A 203 6.16 -10.03 -11.40
C THR A 203 7.42 -10.17 -12.26
N THR A 204 7.28 -10.08 -13.58
CA THR A 204 8.43 -10.17 -14.50
C THR A 204 9.36 -9.00 -14.27
N LEU A 205 8.85 -7.77 -14.21
CA LEU A 205 9.65 -6.58 -13.94
C LEU A 205 10.37 -6.67 -12.59
N TRP A 206 9.65 -7.03 -11.52
CA TRP A 206 10.21 -7.22 -10.18
C TRP A 206 11.38 -8.20 -10.18
N ASN A 207 11.19 -9.37 -10.80
CA ASN A 207 12.24 -10.40 -10.90
C ASN A 207 13.46 -9.96 -11.72
N GLN A 208 13.32 -9.00 -12.65
CA GLN A 208 14.47 -8.43 -13.35
C GLN A 208 15.16 -7.33 -12.52
N MET A 209 14.38 -6.49 -11.83
CA MET A 209 14.95 -5.42 -10.98
C MET A 209 15.81 -5.97 -9.85
N VAL A 210 15.39 -7.07 -9.22
CA VAL A 210 16.15 -7.77 -8.14
C VAL A 210 17.57 -8.19 -8.59
N LYS A 211 17.82 -8.30 -9.90
CA LYS A 211 19.16 -8.67 -10.43
C LYS A 211 20.12 -7.48 -10.52
N HIS A 212 19.64 -6.26 -10.39
CA HIS A 212 20.47 -5.07 -10.49
C HIS A 212 21.22 -4.84 -9.16
N LYS A 213 22.54 -4.60 -9.22
CA LYS A 213 23.40 -4.47 -8.03
C LYS A 213 22.99 -3.34 -7.07
N ASP A 214 22.38 -2.28 -7.62
CA ASP A 214 21.97 -1.10 -6.85
C ASP A 214 20.52 -1.23 -6.35
N VAL A 215 19.95 -2.43 -6.38
CA VAL A 215 18.56 -2.69 -6.01
C VAL A 215 18.51 -3.79 -4.94
N ASP A 216 18.08 -3.44 -3.73
CA ASP A 216 17.83 -4.36 -2.62
C ASP A 216 16.31 -4.60 -2.49
N LEU A 217 15.81 -5.54 -3.30
CA LEU A 217 14.41 -5.94 -3.31
C LEU A 217 14.28 -7.39 -2.87
N ARG A 218 13.32 -7.65 -2.00
CA ARG A 218 12.89 -9.01 -1.69
C ARG A 218 11.49 -9.29 -2.22
N ILE A 219 11.27 -10.56 -2.53
CA ILE A 219 10.01 -11.05 -3.10
C ILE A 219 8.85 -10.84 -2.10
N GLY A 220 9.07 -11.00 -0.79
CA GLY A 220 8.05 -10.83 0.25
C GLY A 220 7.55 -9.41 0.53
N ILE A 221 8.07 -8.38 -0.17
CA ILE A 221 7.53 -7.00 -0.10
C ILE A 221 6.52 -6.74 -1.23
N LYS A 222 6.49 -7.60 -2.26
CA LYS A 222 5.57 -7.46 -3.39
C LYS A 222 4.13 -7.77 -2.97
N GLU A 223 3.16 -7.06 -3.57
CA GLU A 223 1.72 -7.25 -3.36
C GLU A 223 1.26 -7.02 -1.91
N ASN A 224 2.01 -6.22 -1.16
CA ASN A 224 1.61 -5.75 0.15
C ASN A 224 0.43 -4.74 0.04
N ALA A 225 -0.53 -4.83 0.97
CA ALA A 225 -1.76 -4.03 0.93
C ALA A 225 -1.79 -2.87 1.94
N TRP A 226 -0.67 -2.55 2.61
CA TRP A 226 -0.66 -1.54 3.68
C TRP A 226 -1.00 -0.14 3.17
N TRP A 227 -0.53 0.23 1.98
CA TRP A 227 -0.87 1.50 1.32
C TRP A 227 -2.24 1.48 0.61
N ASN A 228 -3.17 0.61 1.02
CA ASN A 228 -4.56 0.64 0.55
C ASN A 228 -5.50 1.19 1.63
N PHE A 229 -6.76 1.45 1.26
CA PHE A 229 -7.81 1.86 2.19
C PHE A 229 -8.05 0.86 3.35
N MET A 230 -7.58 -0.38 3.18
CA MET A 230 -7.67 -1.48 4.14
C MET A 230 -6.75 -1.34 5.38
N ARG A 231 -5.92 -0.29 5.47
CA ARG A 231 -5.18 0.06 6.71
C ARG A 231 -6.11 0.30 7.93
N ARG A 232 -7.44 0.31 7.73
CA ARG A 232 -8.50 0.43 8.73
C ARG A 232 -8.92 -0.89 9.43
N GLY A 233 -8.14 -1.97 9.33
CA GLY A 233 -8.24 -3.12 10.26
C GLY A 233 -9.17 -4.24 9.80
N LEU A 234 -8.71 -5.03 8.84
CA LEU A 234 -9.35 -6.29 8.49
C LEU A 234 -8.85 -7.41 9.39
N ARG A 235 -9.75 -8.30 9.81
CA ARG A 235 -9.42 -9.53 10.56
C ARG A 235 -8.58 -10.47 9.69
N GLY A 236 -7.26 -10.34 9.77
CA GLY A 236 -6.24 -11.40 9.60
C GLY A 236 -6.56 -12.49 8.56
N ASP A 237 -6.01 -12.29 7.37
CA ASP A 237 -5.79 -13.24 6.27
C ASP A 237 -5.40 -12.39 5.05
N HIS A 238 -4.11 -12.37 4.69
CA HIS A 238 -3.61 -11.76 3.46
C HIS A 238 -4.29 -12.27 2.15
N HIS A 239 -5.31 -13.11 2.28
CA HIS A 239 -6.06 -13.78 1.22
C HIS A 239 -7.18 -12.93 0.61
N TRP A 240 -7.74 -11.90 1.28
CA TRP A 240 -8.82 -11.12 0.65
C TRP A 240 -8.34 -10.26 -0.53
N VAL A 241 -7.05 -9.95 -0.57
CA VAL A 241 -6.43 -9.23 -1.70
C VAL A 241 -6.62 -10.00 -3.02
N TYR A 242 -6.79 -11.33 -2.96
CA TYR A 242 -7.01 -12.20 -4.12
C TYR A 242 -8.47 -12.62 -4.30
N HIS A 243 -9.35 -12.27 -3.36
CA HIS A 243 -10.75 -12.59 -3.41
C HIS A 243 -11.53 -11.28 -3.54
N LEU A 244 -12.00 -11.00 -4.76
CA LEU A 244 -13.03 -10.01 -5.10
C LEU A 244 -14.37 -10.34 -4.39
N VAL A 245 -14.32 -10.59 -3.09
CA VAL A 245 -15.43 -10.99 -2.24
C VAL A 245 -15.74 -9.79 -1.39
N ASN A 246 -17.01 -9.39 -1.41
CA ASN A 246 -17.52 -8.33 -0.55
C ASN A 246 -17.07 -8.59 0.89
N PRO A 247 -16.69 -7.55 1.65
CA PRO A 247 -16.44 -7.73 3.07
C PRO A 247 -17.65 -8.44 3.70
N PRO A 248 -17.43 -9.30 4.72
CA PRO A 248 -18.52 -9.91 5.44
C PRO A 248 -19.58 -8.86 5.81
N LYS A 249 -20.88 -9.22 5.77
CA LYS A 249 -21.98 -8.28 6.04
C LYS A 249 -21.89 -7.61 7.43
N ASP A 250 -21.08 -8.18 8.32
CA ASP A 250 -20.75 -7.74 9.67
C ASP A 250 -19.37 -7.05 9.77
N TYR A 251 -18.88 -6.48 8.67
CA TYR A 251 -17.66 -5.68 8.65
C TYR A 251 -17.75 -4.50 9.61
N LEU A 252 -16.95 -4.56 10.66
CA LEU A 252 -16.70 -3.45 11.56
C LEU A 252 -15.19 -3.19 11.56
N PRO A 253 -14.73 -2.01 11.10
CA PRO A 253 -13.37 -1.57 11.33
C PRO A 253 -13.01 -1.75 12.80
N ASN A 254 -12.01 -2.61 13.09
CA ASN A 254 -11.56 -2.84 14.45
C ASN A 254 -10.26 -2.09 14.68
N ASP A 255 -10.35 -0.99 15.43
CA ASP A 255 -9.21 -0.14 15.78
C ASP A 255 -8.09 -0.91 16.51
N SER A 256 -8.41 -2.03 17.15
CA SER A 256 -7.44 -2.90 17.83
C SER A 256 -6.68 -3.82 16.89
N LEU A 257 -7.11 -3.93 15.61
CA LEU A 257 -6.50 -4.77 14.58
C LEU A 257 -5.84 -3.95 13.46
N LEU A 258 -5.64 -2.65 13.67
CA LEU A 258 -5.02 -1.77 12.69
C LEU A 258 -3.53 -2.08 12.54
N GLU A 259 -3.10 -2.33 11.31
CA GLU A 259 -1.68 -2.36 10.99
C GLU A 259 -1.08 -0.95 11.12
N THR A 260 -0.21 -0.79 12.10
CA THR A 260 0.54 0.42 12.41
C THR A 260 1.64 0.70 11.39
N LEU A 261 2.11 1.95 11.35
CA LEU A 261 3.29 2.30 10.55
C LEU A 261 4.54 1.49 10.95
N ASP A 262 4.71 1.16 12.24
CA ASP A 262 5.87 0.38 12.68
C ASP A 262 5.85 -1.04 12.09
N GLN A 263 4.70 -1.69 12.09
CA GLN A 263 4.54 -3.01 11.47
C GLN A 263 4.81 -2.96 9.96
N PHE A 264 4.39 -1.89 9.27
CA PHE A 264 4.74 -1.68 7.87
C PHE A 264 6.24 -1.48 7.67
N MET A 265 6.88 -0.63 8.47
CA MET A 265 8.31 -0.37 8.36
C MET A 265 9.15 -1.59 8.73
N ASP A 266 8.60 -2.57 9.45
CA ASP A 266 9.29 -3.85 9.69
C ASP A 266 9.62 -4.62 8.39
N LEU A 267 8.88 -4.32 7.31
CA LEU A 267 9.13 -4.90 6.00
C LEU A 267 10.51 -4.53 5.43
N PHE A 268 11.14 -3.46 5.93
CA PHE A 268 12.35 -2.85 5.37
C PHE A 268 13.54 -2.82 6.33
N ASP A 269 13.47 -3.38 7.54
CA ASP A 269 14.59 -3.23 8.49
C ASP A 269 15.87 -3.92 8.06
N ASN A 270 15.80 -5.04 7.33
CA ASN A 270 17.02 -5.69 6.87
C ASN A 270 17.69 -4.86 5.78
N GLU A 271 16.90 -4.29 4.86
CA GLU A 271 17.36 -3.36 3.83
C GLU A 271 17.94 -2.09 4.48
N GLY A 272 17.23 -1.49 5.43
CA GLY A 272 17.72 -0.33 6.20
C GLY A 272 19.02 -0.63 6.96
N ALA A 273 19.14 -1.82 7.57
CA ALA A 273 20.37 -2.26 8.21
C ALA A 273 21.51 -2.48 7.21
N ASN A 274 21.23 -3.04 6.03
CA ASN A 274 22.21 -3.19 4.96
C ASN A 274 22.70 -1.81 4.50
N PHE A 275 21.80 -0.85 4.27
CA PHE A 275 22.17 0.52 3.90
C PHE A 275 23.06 1.17 4.94
N ARG A 276 22.72 1.04 6.23
CA ARG A 276 23.51 1.60 7.32
C ARG A 276 24.91 0.99 7.37
N ARG A 277 25.01 -0.33 7.20
CA ARG A 277 26.30 -1.03 7.14
C ARG A 277 27.13 -0.53 5.96
N THR A 278 26.54 -0.43 4.77
CA THR A 278 27.23 0.10 3.58
C THR A 278 27.71 1.53 3.78
N PHE A 279 26.91 2.39 4.43
CA PHE A 279 27.32 3.74 4.79
C PHE A 279 28.57 3.75 5.67
N GLU A 280 28.59 2.90 6.70
CA GLU A 280 29.73 2.78 7.63
C GLU A 280 30.98 2.20 6.97
N GLU A 281 30.83 1.12 6.21
CA GLU A 281 31.92 0.45 5.47
C GLU A 281 32.55 1.37 4.42
N ASN A 282 31.75 2.23 3.78
CA ASN A 282 32.22 3.21 2.81
C ASN A 282 32.72 4.51 3.44
N GLY A 283 32.93 4.57 4.76
CA GLY A 283 33.50 5.74 5.45
C GLY A 283 32.55 6.92 5.56
N GLY A 284 31.24 6.68 5.58
CA GLY A 284 30.21 7.72 5.66
C GLY A 284 29.84 8.35 4.32
N ASN A 285 30.14 7.67 3.20
CA ASN A 285 29.74 8.11 1.87
C ASN A 285 28.29 7.76 1.55
N PHE A 286 27.71 8.51 0.61
CA PHE A 286 26.35 8.33 0.12
C PHE A 286 26.05 6.89 -0.32
N VAL A 287 24.89 6.37 0.07
CA VAL A 287 24.40 5.02 -0.27
C VAL A 287 23.33 5.13 -1.34
N SER A 288 23.66 4.67 -2.55
CA SER A 288 22.79 4.72 -3.73
C SER A 288 21.93 3.46 -3.94
N THR A 289 22.11 2.42 -3.12
CA THR A 289 21.29 1.20 -3.22
C THR A 289 19.85 1.55 -2.84
N ILE A 290 18.90 1.10 -3.66
CA ILE A 290 17.47 1.40 -3.49
C ILE A 290 16.63 0.18 -3.14
N THR A 291 15.56 0.40 -2.38
CA THR A 291 14.46 -0.58 -2.22
C THR A 291 13.12 -0.03 -2.73
N ALA A 292 12.09 -0.85 -2.81
CA ALA A 292 10.79 -0.48 -3.36
C ALA A 292 9.65 -1.25 -2.70
N LEU A 293 8.43 -0.76 -2.91
CA LEU A 293 7.20 -1.47 -2.61
C LEU A 293 6.42 -1.67 -3.89
N ALA A 294 5.82 -2.84 -4.09
CA ALA A 294 4.80 -3.04 -5.13
C ALA A 294 3.43 -3.19 -4.44
N PRO A 295 2.78 -2.09 -4.03
CA PRO A 295 1.51 -2.19 -3.36
C PRO A 295 0.45 -2.71 -4.33
N ILE A 296 -0.34 -3.68 -3.87
CA ILE A 296 -1.47 -4.18 -4.65
C ILE A 296 -2.52 -3.10 -4.79
N ASN A 297 -3.07 -2.88 -5.98
CA ASN A 297 -4.20 -1.98 -6.19
C ASN A 297 -3.97 -0.58 -5.60
N LEU A 298 -2.78 0.03 -5.73
CA LEU A 298 -2.64 1.45 -5.36
C LEU A 298 -3.13 2.38 -6.49
N LEU A 299 -2.83 2.05 -7.75
CA LEU A 299 -3.34 2.81 -8.91
C LEU A 299 -4.82 2.60 -9.15
N THR A 300 -5.29 1.37 -8.91
CA THR A 300 -6.68 0.96 -9.12
C THR A 300 -7.32 0.56 -7.81
N ALA A 301 -6.92 1.20 -6.71
CA ALA A 301 -7.50 0.94 -5.39
C ALA A 301 -9.00 0.84 -5.55
N PRO A 302 -9.59 -0.35 -5.31
CA PRO A 302 -10.98 -0.54 -5.60
C PRO A 302 -11.74 0.45 -4.74
N ILE A 303 -12.39 1.36 -5.45
CA ILE A 303 -13.48 2.19 -4.98
C ILE A 303 -14.56 1.28 -4.38
N ASP A 304 -14.57 0.00 -4.70
CA ASP A 304 -15.57 -1.01 -4.36
C ASP A 304 -15.92 -1.15 -2.87
N PHE A 305 -15.09 -0.64 -1.93
CA PHE A 305 -15.37 -0.69 -0.49
C PHE A 305 -15.44 0.67 0.20
N TRP A 306 -15.38 1.76 -0.56
CA TRP A 306 -15.31 3.09 0.04
C TRP A 306 -16.62 3.46 0.72
N GLU A 307 -17.74 2.94 0.23
CA GLU A 307 -19.06 3.19 0.79
C GLU A 307 -19.17 2.59 2.21
N GLU A 308 -18.58 1.41 2.42
CA GLU A 308 -18.49 0.74 3.71
C GLU A 308 -17.48 1.40 4.65
N LEU A 309 -16.36 1.91 4.11
CA LEU A 309 -15.30 2.56 4.89
C LEU A 309 -15.64 4.00 5.29
N HIS A 310 -16.50 4.65 4.51
CA HIS A 310 -16.89 6.06 4.64
C HIS A 310 -18.40 6.29 4.43
N PRO A 311 -19.27 5.60 5.19
CA PRO A 311 -20.72 5.77 5.05
C PRO A 311 -21.17 7.20 5.37
N GLU A 312 -20.40 7.95 6.16
CA GLU A 312 -20.61 9.37 6.42
C GLU A 312 -20.47 10.24 5.16
N LEU A 313 -19.49 9.94 4.31
CA LEU A 313 -19.24 10.68 3.07
C LEU A 313 -20.28 10.32 2.00
N VAL A 314 -20.69 9.05 1.91
CA VAL A 314 -21.80 8.63 1.04
C VAL A 314 -23.09 9.36 1.44
N LYS A 315 -23.41 9.41 2.74
CA LYS A 315 -24.57 10.17 3.24
C LYS A 315 -24.48 11.67 2.95
N ALA A 316 -23.26 12.22 2.90
CA ALA A 316 -23.01 13.60 2.49
C ALA A 316 -23.07 13.82 0.97
N GLY A 317 -23.37 12.78 0.17
CA GLY A 317 -23.60 12.87 -1.27
C GLY A 317 -22.36 12.66 -2.14
N PHE A 318 -21.22 12.25 -1.55
CA PHE A 318 -20.05 11.87 -2.34
C PHE A 318 -20.34 10.60 -3.14
N LYS A 319 -20.05 10.62 -4.45
CA LYS A 319 -20.23 9.46 -5.36
C LYS A 319 -18.97 8.60 -5.50
N SER A 320 -17.84 9.07 -4.98
CA SER A 320 -16.54 8.40 -5.02
C SER A 320 -15.67 8.92 -3.87
N PRO A 321 -14.63 8.18 -3.44
CA PRO A 321 -13.73 8.65 -2.41
C PRO A 321 -13.07 9.97 -2.84
N PRO A 322 -13.08 11.01 -2.00
CA PRO A 322 -12.37 12.23 -2.30
C PRO A 322 -10.86 11.96 -2.37
N LEU A 323 -10.18 12.64 -3.30
CA LEU A 323 -8.76 12.39 -3.58
C LEU A 323 -7.83 12.65 -2.40
N TYR A 324 -8.23 13.53 -1.48
CA TYR A 324 -7.47 13.78 -0.25
C TYR A 324 -7.40 12.54 0.65
N LEU A 325 -8.30 11.56 0.50
CA LEU A 325 -8.23 10.27 1.21
C LEU A 325 -7.46 9.19 0.45
N HIS A 326 -7.11 9.44 -0.82
CA HIS A 326 -6.36 8.47 -1.61
C HIS A 326 -4.97 8.23 -0.98
N PRO A 327 -4.48 6.99 -0.86
CA PRO A 327 -3.18 6.74 -0.23
C PRO A 327 -2.01 7.46 -0.91
N ALA A 328 -2.09 7.71 -2.22
CA ALA A 328 -1.11 8.53 -2.94
C ALA A 328 -1.00 9.97 -2.41
N TYR A 329 -2.11 10.58 -1.95
CA TYR A 329 -2.07 11.89 -1.29
C TYR A 329 -1.23 11.81 -0.02
N ILE A 330 -1.45 10.78 0.80
CA ILE A 330 -0.69 10.58 2.04
C ILE A 330 0.79 10.39 1.75
N ILE A 331 1.13 9.54 0.78
CA ILE A 331 2.53 9.31 0.35
C ILE A 331 3.16 10.62 -0.08
N GLN A 332 2.50 11.42 -0.93
CA GLN A 332 3.00 12.72 -1.38
C GLN A 332 3.29 13.67 -0.19
N LYS A 333 2.47 13.64 0.86
CA LYS A 333 2.68 14.50 2.03
C LYS A 333 3.85 14.08 2.90
N VAL A 334 4.05 12.77 3.09
CA VAL A 334 5.09 12.26 4.01
C VAL A 334 6.39 11.90 3.30
N GLN A 335 6.36 11.72 1.98
CA GLN A 335 7.51 11.48 1.10
C GLN A 335 7.31 12.29 -0.20
N PRO A 336 7.55 13.61 -0.19
CA PRO A 336 7.31 14.47 -1.36
C PRO A 336 8.05 14.04 -2.64
N GLU A 337 9.23 13.44 -2.47
CA GLU A 337 10.07 12.95 -3.57
C GLU A 337 9.77 11.49 -3.97
N ALA A 338 8.73 10.87 -3.41
CA ALA A 338 8.37 9.49 -3.72
C ALA A 338 8.05 9.30 -5.21
N LYS A 339 8.65 8.27 -5.81
CA LYS A 339 8.40 7.91 -7.21
C LYS A 339 7.27 6.90 -7.30
N LEU A 340 6.22 7.23 -8.03
CA LEU A 340 5.13 6.31 -8.37
C LEU A 340 5.34 5.79 -9.80
N VAL A 341 5.63 4.49 -9.93
CA VAL A 341 5.89 3.83 -11.21
C VAL A 341 4.71 2.95 -11.57
N ALA A 342 4.08 3.21 -12.71
CA ALA A 342 2.98 2.42 -13.24
C ALA A 342 3.40 1.66 -14.49
N LEU A 343 3.14 0.36 -14.50
CA LEU A 343 3.18 -0.51 -15.66
C LEU A 343 1.74 -0.79 -16.08
N VAL A 344 1.39 -0.35 -17.28
CA VAL A 344 0.09 -0.61 -17.91
C VAL A 344 0.26 -1.61 -19.04
N ARG A 345 -0.79 -2.37 -19.31
CA ARG A 345 -0.86 -3.34 -20.41
C ARG A 345 -2.10 -3.07 -21.23
N ASP A 346 -2.04 -3.42 -22.51
CA ASP A 346 -3.22 -3.46 -23.38
C ASP A 346 -4.40 -4.13 -22.63
N PRO A 347 -5.58 -3.50 -22.59
CA PRO A 347 -6.68 -3.94 -21.74
C PRO A 347 -7.22 -5.31 -22.14
N THR A 348 -7.23 -5.64 -23.43
CA THR A 348 -7.69 -6.95 -23.93
C THR A 348 -6.72 -8.06 -23.53
N GLU A 349 -5.42 -7.82 -23.72
CA GLU A 349 -4.35 -8.72 -23.31
C GLU A 349 -4.29 -8.92 -21.78
N ARG A 350 -4.52 -7.84 -21.02
CA ARG A 350 -4.62 -7.89 -19.56
C ARG A 350 -5.80 -8.75 -19.12
N LEU A 351 -6.99 -8.51 -19.69
CA LEU A 351 -8.20 -9.26 -19.39
C LEU A 351 -8.04 -10.75 -19.69
N TYR A 352 -7.45 -11.08 -20.85
CA TYR A 352 -7.19 -12.47 -21.22
C TYR A 352 -6.19 -13.13 -20.26
N SER A 353 -5.12 -12.43 -19.87
CA SER A 353 -4.14 -12.93 -18.90
C SER A 353 -4.75 -13.17 -17.52
N ASP A 354 -5.71 -12.34 -17.12
CA ASP A 354 -6.47 -12.51 -15.88
C ASP A 354 -7.37 -13.75 -15.94
N TRP A 355 -8.13 -13.88 -17.02
CA TRP A 355 -8.98 -15.05 -17.23
C TRP A 355 -8.19 -16.35 -17.25
N GLN A 356 -7.03 -16.40 -17.90
CA GLN A 356 -6.14 -17.57 -17.88
C GLN A 356 -5.62 -17.92 -16.48
N PHE A 357 -5.37 -16.92 -15.63
CA PHE A 357 -4.86 -17.12 -14.29
C PHE A 357 -5.87 -17.81 -13.38
N PHE A 358 -7.14 -17.40 -13.45
CA PHE A 358 -8.22 -18.01 -12.67
C PHE A 358 -8.79 -19.29 -13.32
N ASN A 359 -8.70 -19.43 -14.65
CA ASN A 359 -9.23 -20.56 -15.40
C ASN A 359 -8.10 -21.40 -16.01
N LYS A 360 -7.50 -22.28 -15.19
CA LYS A 360 -6.32 -23.10 -15.56
C LYS A 360 -6.52 -24.03 -16.77
N LYS A 361 -7.78 -24.30 -17.18
CA LYS A 361 -8.16 -25.03 -18.40
C LYS A 361 -9.00 -24.12 -19.30
N SER A 362 -8.34 -23.23 -20.01
CA SER A 362 -8.97 -22.08 -20.64
C SER A 362 -9.32 -22.33 -22.12
N ASP A 363 -10.59 -22.34 -22.51
CA ASP A 363 -11.04 -22.32 -23.92
C ASP A 363 -11.17 -20.89 -24.50
N LYS A 364 -10.40 -20.58 -25.55
CA LYS A 364 -10.45 -19.27 -26.23
C LYS A 364 -11.84 -18.90 -26.74
N LYS A 365 -12.64 -19.88 -27.17
CA LYS A 365 -14.00 -19.63 -27.65
C LYS A 365 -14.91 -19.23 -26.51
N GLU A 366 -14.82 -19.92 -25.37
CA GLU A 366 -15.55 -19.58 -24.16
C GLU A 366 -15.21 -18.16 -23.68
N PHE A 367 -13.91 -17.83 -23.61
CA PHE A 367 -13.49 -16.46 -23.28
C PHE A 367 -14.12 -15.42 -24.21
N HIS A 368 -14.10 -15.65 -25.52
CA HIS A 368 -14.67 -14.72 -26.49
C HIS A 368 -16.18 -14.52 -26.31
N GLU A 369 -16.94 -15.59 -26.07
CA GLU A 369 -18.39 -15.48 -25.84
C GLU A 369 -18.71 -14.76 -24.53
N LEU A 370 -17.94 -15.01 -23.46
CA LEU A 370 -18.06 -14.27 -22.20
C LEU A 370 -17.78 -12.77 -22.38
N VAL A 371 -16.74 -12.41 -23.14
CA VAL A 371 -16.41 -11.01 -23.44
C VAL A 371 -17.55 -10.34 -24.21
N LYS A 372 -18.07 -11.00 -25.26
CA LYS A 372 -19.22 -10.48 -26.01
C LYS A 372 -20.43 -10.24 -25.10
N HIS A 373 -20.72 -11.19 -24.22
CA HIS A 373 -21.82 -11.06 -23.27
C HIS A 373 -21.62 -9.87 -22.32
N ALA A 374 -20.42 -9.74 -21.73
CA ALA A 374 -20.10 -8.64 -20.83
C ALA A 374 -20.17 -7.26 -21.52
N VAL A 375 -19.68 -7.15 -22.76
CA VAL A 375 -19.77 -5.90 -23.54
C VAL A 375 -21.22 -5.55 -23.86
N ALA A 376 -22.05 -6.53 -24.23
CA ALA A 376 -23.47 -6.30 -24.47
C ALA A 376 -24.20 -5.84 -23.21
N GLN A 377 -23.90 -6.44 -22.05
CA GLN A 377 -24.44 -5.99 -20.76
C GLN A 377 -24.04 -4.55 -20.42
N PHE A 378 -22.76 -4.22 -20.63
CA PHE A 378 -22.27 -2.87 -20.39
C PHE A 378 -22.97 -1.84 -21.29
N GLN A 379 -23.11 -2.13 -22.59
CA GLN A 379 -23.81 -1.25 -23.52
C GLN A 379 -25.27 -1.04 -23.13
N ASN A 380 -25.99 -2.12 -22.80
CA ASN A 380 -27.38 -2.02 -22.36
C ASN A 380 -27.51 -1.15 -21.10
N CYS A 381 -26.58 -1.24 -20.16
CA CYS A 381 -26.56 -0.40 -18.96
C CYS A 381 -26.36 1.08 -19.30
N LEU A 382 -25.49 1.40 -20.27
CA LEU A 382 -25.31 2.78 -20.72
C LEU A 382 -26.58 3.33 -21.39
N ASP A 383 -27.27 2.48 -22.15
CA ASP A 383 -28.52 2.86 -22.84
C ASP A 383 -29.70 3.03 -21.86
N GLU A 384 -29.68 2.40 -20.67
CA GLU A 384 -30.68 2.60 -19.61
C GLU A 384 -30.51 3.94 -18.84
N VAL A 385 -29.33 4.55 -18.91
CA VAL A 385 -29.00 5.80 -18.22
C VAL A 385 -29.19 7.03 -19.14
N SER A 386 -29.31 6.82 -20.46
CA SER A 386 -29.67 7.83 -21.47
C SER A 386 -31.19 8.02 -21.60
#